data_AF-A0A8S2XSL3-F1
#
_entry.id   AF-A0A8S2XSL3-F1
#
_cell.length_a   1.000
_cell.length_b   1.000
_cell.length_c   1.000
_cell.angle_alpha   90.00
_cell.angle_beta   90.00
_cell.angle_gamma   90.00
#
_symmetry.space_group_name_H-M   'P 1'
#
loop_
_entity.id
_entity.type
_entity.pdbx_description
1 polymer ?
#
loop_
_entity_poly.entity_id
_entity_poly.type
_entity_poly.pdbx_seq_one_letter_code
_entity_poly.pdbx_strand_id
1 'polypeptide(L)' 'ISRNGQEIMNNIEQSRKPIVAAIAGSCLGGGFEVALACHYRIALNDKRTGFGVPEIKLGLLPGA' A
#
# COMPACT_ATOMS: atom_id res chain seq x y z
N ILE A 1 -11.69 -10.84 -3.68
CA ILE A 1 -11.80 -10.87 -2.19
C ILE A 1 -11.79 -9.48 -1.55
N SER A 2 -11.55 -8.39 -2.27
CA SER A 2 -12.09 -7.07 -1.89
C SER A 2 -12.33 -6.19 -3.11
N ARG A 3 -13.45 -6.39 -3.82
CA ARG A 3 -13.77 -5.63 -5.05
C ARG A 3 -13.80 -4.12 -4.78
N ASN A 4 -14.40 -3.74 -3.65
CA ASN A 4 -14.48 -2.34 -3.25
C ASN A 4 -13.09 -1.77 -2.90
N GLY A 5 -12.20 -2.57 -2.29
CA GLY A 5 -10.82 -2.14 -2.01
C GLY A 5 -10.02 -1.88 -3.29
N GLN A 6 -10.12 -2.82 -4.25
CA GLN A 6 -9.54 -2.68 -5.59
C GLN A 6 -10.07 -1.46 -6.32
N GLU A 7 -11.38 -1.22 -6.28
CA GLU A 7 -11.99 -0.04 -6.91
C GLU A 7 -11.45 1.27 -6.30
N ILE A 8 -11.27 1.34 -4.98
CA ILE A 8 -10.69 2.52 -4.33
C ILE A 8 -9.24 2.74 -4.76
N MET A 9 -8.42 1.69 -4.82
CA MET A 9 -7.02 1.82 -5.24
C MET A 9 -6.87 2.13 -6.72
N ASN A 10 -7.75 1.59 -7.57
CA ASN A 10 -7.82 1.98 -8.97
C ASN A 10 -8.16 3.48 -9.11
N ASN A 11 -9.04 4.03 -8.25
CA ASN A 11 -9.30 5.47 -8.25
C ASN A 11 -8.09 6.30 -7.80
N ILE A 12 -7.27 5.79 -6.88
CA ILE A 12 -6.02 6.43 -6.45
C ILE A 12 -5.01 6.41 -7.61
N GLU A 13 -4.81 5.26 -8.24
CA GLU A 13 -3.87 5.08 -9.37
C GLU A 13 -4.28 5.93 -10.58
N GLN A 14 -5.57 6.00 -10.90
CA GLN A 14 -6.11 6.75 -12.04
C GLN A 14 -6.38 8.22 -11.71
N SER A 15 -6.04 8.68 -10.50
CA SER A 15 -6.27 10.06 -10.10
C SER A 15 -5.49 11.03 -10.99
N ARG A 16 -6.20 12.00 -11.58
CA ARG A 16 -5.57 13.09 -12.36
C ARG A 16 -4.65 13.97 -11.52
N LYS A 17 -4.83 13.98 -10.20
CA LYS A 17 -3.93 14.67 -9.26
C LYS A 17 -2.93 13.66 -8.69
N PRO A 18 -1.63 13.98 -8.66
CA PRO A 18 -0.63 13.08 -8.09
C PRO A 18 -0.91 12.87 -6.60
N ILE A 19 -0.84 11.61 -6.16
CA ILE A 19 -1.03 11.19 -4.78
C ILE A 19 0.28 10.60 -4.27
N VAL A 20 0.78 11.12 -3.15
CA VAL A 20 2.05 10.71 -2.55
C VAL A 20 1.78 10.03 -1.21
N ALA A 21 2.23 8.79 -1.06
CA ALA A 21 2.24 8.09 0.23
C ALA A 21 3.43 8.57 1.07
N ALA A 22 3.15 9.23 2.19
CA ALA A 22 4.14 9.54 3.21
C ALA A 22 4.15 8.43 4.27
N ILE A 23 5.26 7.69 4.35
CA ILE A 23 5.35 6.45 5.12
C ILE A 23 6.28 6.66 6.32
N ALA A 24 5.71 6.55 7.52
CA ALA A 24 6.44 6.62 8.78
C ALA A 24 6.32 5.27 9.50
N GLY A 25 7.42 4.50 9.53
CA GLY A 25 7.46 3.19 10.18
C GLY A 25 6.96 2.06 9.29
N SER A 26 6.42 1.01 9.90
CA SER A 26 6.04 -0.22 9.20
C SER A 26 4.81 0.00 8.30
N CYS A 27 4.95 -0.35 7.03
CA CYS A 27 3.92 -0.30 6.01
C CYS A 27 3.79 -1.71 5.43
N LEU A 28 2.90 -2.51 6.03
CA LEU A 28 2.76 -3.94 5.74
C LEU A 28 1.33 -4.26 5.29
N GLY A 29 1.20 -5.25 4.41
CA GLY A 29 -0.07 -5.77 3.92
C GLY A 29 -0.91 -4.71 3.20
N GLY A 30 -2.19 -4.60 3.55
CA GLY A 30 -3.11 -3.60 2.98
C GLY A 30 -2.60 -2.15 3.00
N GLY A 31 -1.84 -1.76 4.03
CA GLY A 31 -1.20 -0.44 4.05
C GLY A 31 -0.15 -0.26 2.96
N PHE A 32 0.57 -1.33 2.62
CA PHE A 32 1.53 -1.34 1.52
C PHE A 32 0.85 -1.46 0.16
N GLU A 33 -0.24 -2.22 0.05
CA GLU A 33 -1.07 -2.27 -1.16
C GLU A 33 -1.59 -0.86 -1.53
N VAL A 34 -2.11 -0.11 -0.55
CA VAL A 34 -2.53 1.30 -0.78
C VAL A 34 -1.34 2.19 -1.14
N ALA A 35 -0.20 2.03 -0.48
CA ALA A 35 1.00 2.79 -0.81
C ALA A 35 1.49 2.51 -2.24
N LEU A 36 1.31 1.30 -2.75
CA LEU A 36 1.63 0.91 -4.13
C LEU A 36 0.68 1.55 -5.15
N ALA A 37 -0.59 1.72 -4.81
CA ALA A 37 -1.56 2.44 -5.65
C ALA A 37 -1.24 3.95 -5.81
N CYS A 38 -0.49 4.54 -4.88
CA CYS A 38 -0.04 5.93 -4.99
C CYS A 38 1.01 6.13 -6.10
N HIS A 39 1.09 7.37 -6.62
CA HIS A 39 2.01 7.74 -7.70
C HIS A 39 3.46 7.84 -7.22
N TYR A 40 3.65 8.20 -5.95
CA TYR A 40 4.96 8.33 -5.35
C TYR A 40 4.91 7.90 -3.88
N ARG A 41 6.06 7.45 -3.37
CA ARG A 41 6.23 7.00 -1.98
C ARG A 41 7.46 7.69 -1.40
N ILE A 42 7.28 8.34 -0.27
CA ILE A 42 8.37 8.93 0.52
C ILE A 42 8.35 8.25 1.88
N ALA A 43 9.48 7.70 2.29
CA ALA A 43 9.58 6.97 3.53
C ALA A 43 10.69 7.50 4.43
N LEU A 44 10.46 7.43 5.75
CA LEU A 44 11.50 7.73 6.72
C LEU A 44 12.60 6.66 6.66
N ASN A 45 13.85 7.11 6.54
CA ASN A 45 15.02 6.25 6.66
C ASN A 45 15.29 5.93 8.15
N ASP A 46 14.45 5.07 8.72
CA ASP A 46 14.48 4.63 10.12
C ASP A 46 14.43 3.10 10.17
N LYS A 47 15.06 2.47 11.16
CA LYS A 47 15.10 1.00 11.31
C LYS A 47 13.71 0.37 11.50
N ARG A 48 12.73 1.15 11.97
CA ARG A 48 11.33 0.72 12.15
C ARG A 48 10.53 0.76 10.86
N THR A 49 11.06 1.42 9.83
CA THR A 49 10.45 1.47 8.50
C THR A 49 10.70 0.15 7.79
N GLY A 50 9.61 -0.54 7.46
CA GLY A 50 9.64 -1.83 6.78
C GLY A 50 8.46 -1.95 5.84
N PHE A 51 8.67 -2.60 4.70
CA PHE A 51 7.66 -2.79 3.65
C PHE A 51 7.46 -4.26 3.35
N GLY A 52 6.25 -4.63 2.96
CA GLY A 52 6.00 -5.97 2.44
C GLY A 52 4.56 -6.41 2.60
N VAL A 53 4.27 -7.57 2.00
CA VAL A 53 2.98 -8.25 2.06
C VAL A 53 3.12 -9.56 2.83
N PRO A 54 2.99 -9.55 4.18
CA PRO A 54 3.18 -10.73 5.00
C PRO A 54 1.97 -11.69 4.99
N GLU A 55 0.93 -11.42 4.19
CA GLU A 55 -0.30 -12.22 4.04
C GLU A 55 -0.01 -13.71 3.83
N ILE A 56 1.08 -14.02 3.11
CA ILE A 56 1.51 -15.40 2.86
C ILE A 56 1.79 -16.17 4.14
N LYS A 57 2.24 -15.50 5.21
CA LYS A 57 2.47 -16.13 6.52
C LYS A 57 1.17 -16.54 7.21
N LEU A 58 0.04 -16.01 6.76
CA LEU A 58 -1.31 -16.36 7.22
C LEU A 58 -2.02 -17.32 6.24
N GLY A 59 -1.34 -17.81 5.21
CA GLY A 59 -1.95 -18.63 4.15
C GLY A 59 -2.85 -17.84 3.20
N LEU A 60 -2.70 -16.52 3.16
CA LEU A 60 -3.47 -15.62 2.32
C LEU A 60 -2.58 -15.04 1.21
N LEU A 61 -3.22 -14.52 0.17
CA LEU A 61 -2.57 -13.71 -0.85
C LEU A 61 -2.91 -12.23 -0.63
N PRO A 62 -2.07 -11.30 -1.12
CA PRO A 62 -2.45 -9.91 -1.32
C PRO A 62 -3.78 -9.85 -2.05
N GLY A 63 -4.73 -9.12 -1.51
CA GLY A 63 -6.14 -9.24 -1.87
C GLY A 63 -6.82 -7.90 -2.14
N ALA A 64 -6.07 -6.82 -1.96
CA ALA A 64 -6.51 -5.47 -2.23
C ALA A 64 -5.93 -5.01 -3.58
#